data_AF-A0A2F0ATS2-F1
#
_entry.id   AF-A0A2F0ATS2-F1
#
_cell.length_a   1.000
_cell.length_b   1.000
_cell.length_c   1.000
_cell.angle_alpha   90.00
_cell.angle_beta   90.00
_cell.angle_gamma   90.00
#
_symmetry.space_group_name_H-M   'P 1'
#
loop_
_entity.id
_entity.type
_entity.pdbx_description
1 polymer ?
#
loop_
_entity_poly.entity_id
_entity_poly.type
_entity_poly.pdbx_seq_one_letter_code
_entity_poly.pdbx_strand_id
1 'polypeptide(L)'
;MGVRSHRESTSIKYDGNEGGEIMGLLFGILGVGCIIGAMSYGGEARLYIDLPSITYVFGGTIFFSCAYQSPGSIATALKTAFGRGPLSDQDARVHIGVLSSVRVIASASGILGSLIGLVSMLANMDDPKSIGPAMAVALLTVFYAVIIAELFIGPLIGRLRNRATAAVDPANPPIKVTPVTLVAIPIALIAFFIMLSSF
;
A
#
# COMPACT_ATOMS: atom_id res chain seq x y z
N MET A 1 26.91 -14.58 -46.06
CA MET A 1 27.65 -14.85 -44.81
C MET A 1 27.99 -13.50 -44.18
N GLY A 2 27.76 -13.29 -42.89
CA GLY A 2 28.09 -12.04 -42.19
C GLY A 2 27.09 -10.89 -42.37
N VAL A 3 26.10 -10.79 -41.46
CA VAL A 3 25.53 -9.51 -41.03
C VAL A 3 25.54 -9.51 -39.50
N ARG A 4 26.48 -8.76 -38.92
CA ARG A 4 26.60 -8.47 -37.49
C ARG A 4 27.12 -7.04 -37.35
N SER A 5 26.76 -6.40 -36.24
CA SER A 5 27.02 -4.99 -35.89
C SER A 5 26.46 -3.95 -36.90
N HIS A 6 25.87 -2.84 -36.47
CA HIS A 6 25.60 -2.37 -35.12
C HIS A 6 24.09 -2.29 -34.85
N ARG A 7 23.60 -2.93 -33.77
CA ARG A 7 22.71 -2.20 -32.88
C ARG A 7 23.64 -1.29 -32.09
N GLU A 8 23.60 0.01 -32.35
CA GLU A 8 24.18 0.95 -31.39
C GLU A 8 23.42 0.78 -30.08
N SER A 9 24.15 0.47 -29.01
CA SER A 9 23.62 0.60 -27.67
C SER A 9 23.51 2.09 -27.37
N THR A 10 22.42 2.72 -27.79
CA THR A 10 21.99 4.02 -27.28
C THR A 10 21.70 3.86 -25.79
N SER A 11 22.77 3.98 -25.00
CA SER A 11 22.77 4.02 -23.55
C SER A 11 22.18 5.36 -23.11
N ILE A 12 20.87 5.49 -23.32
CA ILE A 12 20.05 6.46 -22.59
C ILE A 12 20.35 6.19 -21.12
N LYS A 13 21.12 7.10 -20.49
CA LYS A 13 21.23 7.12 -19.04
C LYS A 13 19.80 7.19 -18.50
N TYR A 14 19.41 6.24 -17.65
CA TYR A 14 18.40 6.58 -16.64
C TYR A 14 18.98 7.80 -15.92
N ASP A 15 18.42 8.99 -16.18
CA ASP A 15 18.30 9.97 -15.11
C ASP A 15 17.26 9.36 -14.16
N GLY A 16 17.75 8.51 -13.27
CA GLY A 16 16.89 7.75 -12.38
C GLY A 16 16.10 8.73 -11.54
N ASN A 17 14.77 8.60 -11.51
CA ASN A 17 13.92 9.43 -10.65
C ASN A 17 14.04 8.98 -9.18
N GLU A 18 15.28 8.92 -8.68
CA GLU A 18 15.62 8.59 -7.30
C GLU A 18 14.95 9.58 -6.34
N GLY A 19 14.83 10.85 -6.74
CA GLY A 19 14.01 11.85 -6.05
C GLY A 19 12.57 11.38 -5.84
N GLY A 20 11.83 11.09 -6.93
CA GLY A 20 10.44 10.60 -6.83
C GLY A 20 10.30 9.27 -6.10
N GLU A 21 11.26 8.35 -6.26
CA GLU A 21 11.30 7.08 -5.53
C GLU A 21 11.52 7.24 -4.01
N ILE A 22 12.43 8.13 -3.61
CA ILE A 22 12.74 8.45 -2.22
C ILE A 22 11.57 9.22 -1.59
N MET A 23 11.02 10.21 -2.30
CA MET A 23 9.85 10.96 -1.83
C MET A 23 8.64 10.04 -1.62
N GLY A 24 8.38 9.08 -2.52
CA GLY A 24 7.30 8.10 -2.35
C GLY A 24 7.44 7.27 -1.06
N LEU A 25 8.68 6.90 -0.68
CA LEU A 25 8.95 6.21 0.58
C LEU A 25 8.82 7.15 1.79
N LEU A 26 9.34 8.38 1.70
CA LEU A 26 9.24 9.39 2.77
C LEU A 26 7.79 9.79 3.06
N PHE A 27 6.95 9.97 2.04
CA PHE A 27 5.51 10.24 2.23
C PHE A 27 4.77 9.05 2.83
N GLY A 28 5.18 7.80 2.52
CA GLY A 28 4.66 6.62 3.20
C GLY A 28 4.99 6.61 4.71
N ILE A 29 6.25 6.89 5.06
CA ILE A 29 6.71 7.00 6.46
C ILE A 29 6.02 8.16 7.18
N LEU A 30 5.86 9.31 6.52
CA LEU A 30 5.11 10.46 7.04
C LEU A 30 3.64 10.09 7.31
N GLY A 31 3.00 9.34 6.39
CA GLY A 31 1.63 8.84 6.56
C GLY A 31 1.47 7.93 7.78
N VAL A 32 2.42 7.00 8.00
CA VAL A 32 2.48 6.19 9.24
C VAL A 32 2.58 7.11 10.47
N GLY A 33 3.46 8.12 10.43
CA GLY A 33 3.62 9.09 11.52
C GLY A 33 2.35 9.88 11.83
N CYS A 34 1.63 10.36 10.80
CA CYS A 34 0.35 11.05 10.96
C CYS A 34 -0.73 10.16 11.57
N ILE A 35 -0.80 8.88 11.16
CA ILE A 35 -1.74 7.90 11.74
C ILE A 35 -1.43 7.68 13.24
N ILE A 36 -0.17 7.46 13.60
CA ILE A 36 0.25 7.27 15.00
C ILE A 36 -0.01 8.54 15.85
N GLY A 37 0.21 9.73 15.26
CA GLY A 37 -0.11 11.01 15.90
C GLY A 37 -1.62 11.16 16.17
N ALA A 38 -2.47 10.81 15.20
CA ALA A 38 -3.93 10.82 15.37
C ALA A 38 -4.41 9.82 16.42
N MET A 39 -3.85 8.60 16.44
CA MET A 39 -4.13 7.59 17.47
C MET A 39 -3.78 8.11 18.88
N SER A 40 -2.66 8.84 18.99
CA SER A 40 -2.20 9.44 20.26
C SER A 40 -3.06 10.62 20.73
N TYR A 41 -3.76 11.31 19.81
CA TYR A 41 -4.76 12.33 20.14
C TYR A 41 -6.10 11.73 20.58
N GLY A 42 -6.42 10.50 20.13
CA GLY A 42 -7.69 9.81 20.43
C GLY A 42 -7.72 9.00 21.73
N GLY A 43 -6.56 8.70 22.33
CA GLY A 43 -6.46 7.95 23.59
C GLY A 43 -5.21 7.07 23.69
N GLU A 44 -5.26 5.99 24.46
CA GLU A 44 -4.17 5.01 24.51
C GLU A 44 -4.04 4.27 23.18
N ALA A 45 -2.82 4.23 22.61
CA ALA A 45 -2.50 3.44 21.41
C ALA A 45 -2.85 1.93 21.56
N ARG A 46 -2.98 1.44 22.80
CA ARG A 46 -3.39 0.06 23.14
C ARG A 46 -4.83 -0.27 22.70
N LEU A 47 -5.70 0.73 22.56
CA LEU A 47 -7.07 0.57 22.04
C LEU A 47 -7.09 0.11 20.57
N TYR A 48 -5.98 0.29 19.85
CA TYR A 48 -5.81 -0.07 18.44
C TYR A 48 -4.97 -1.36 18.26
N ILE A 49 -4.87 -2.21 19.29
CA ILE A 49 -4.16 -3.49 19.24
C ILE A 49 -5.13 -4.61 19.63
N ASP A 50 -5.98 -5.01 18.67
CA ASP A 50 -6.94 -6.10 18.83
C ASP A 50 -6.43 -7.39 18.16
N LEU A 51 -6.13 -8.41 18.97
CA LEU A 51 -5.50 -9.65 18.50
C LEU A 51 -6.39 -10.46 17.52
N PRO A 52 -7.72 -10.62 17.73
CA PRO A 52 -8.63 -11.18 16.74
C PRO A 52 -8.55 -10.45 15.38
N SER A 53 -8.68 -9.13 15.37
CA SER A 53 -8.63 -8.30 14.14
C SER A 53 -7.30 -8.43 13.41
N ILE A 54 -6.17 -8.38 14.13
CA ILE A 54 -4.84 -8.61 13.56
C ILE A 54 -4.77 -10.02 12.95
N THR A 55 -5.31 -11.03 13.64
CA THR A 55 -5.29 -12.43 13.19
C THR A 55 -6.12 -12.63 11.92
N TYR A 56 -7.33 -12.06 11.84
CA TYR A 56 -8.17 -12.14 10.63
C TYR A 56 -7.51 -11.46 9.43
N VAL A 57 -6.98 -10.25 9.61
CA VAL A 57 -6.41 -9.47 8.51
C VAL A 57 -5.04 -10.01 8.08
N PHE A 58 -4.08 -10.15 8.99
CA PHE A 58 -2.74 -10.64 8.60
C PHE A 58 -2.78 -12.12 8.23
N GLY A 59 -3.48 -12.95 9.01
CA GLY A 59 -3.64 -14.38 8.72
C GLY A 59 -4.39 -14.61 7.40
N GLY A 60 -5.53 -13.93 7.21
CA GLY A 60 -6.28 -13.97 5.95
C GLY A 60 -5.47 -13.46 4.77
N THR A 61 -4.81 -12.30 4.90
CA THR A 61 -3.96 -11.75 3.84
C THR A 61 -2.87 -12.73 3.43
N ILE A 62 -2.12 -13.27 4.39
CA ILE A 62 -1.00 -14.19 4.11
C ILE A 62 -1.51 -15.50 3.52
N PHE A 63 -2.52 -16.13 4.15
CA PHE A 63 -3.01 -17.44 3.74
C PHE A 63 -3.67 -17.39 2.35
N PHE A 64 -4.59 -16.45 2.12
CA PHE A 64 -5.23 -16.31 0.81
C PHE A 64 -4.24 -15.82 -0.25
N SER A 65 -3.29 -14.93 0.07
CA SER A 65 -2.25 -14.54 -0.90
C SER A 65 -1.44 -15.74 -1.33
N CYS A 66 -0.95 -16.57 -0.40
CA CYS A 66 -0.19 -17.78 -0.70
C CYS A 66 -1.02 -18.87 -1.42
N ALA A 67 -2.35 -18.85 -1.31
CA ALA A 67 -3.25 -19.78 -2.01
C ALA A 67 -3.56 -19.33 -3.46
N TYR A 68 -3.77 -18.02 -3.68
CA TYR A 68 -4.04 -17.46 -5.02
C TYR A 68 -2.77 -17.11 -5.82
N GLN A 69 -1.65 -16.88 -5.14
CA GLN A 69 -0.35 -16.54 -5.72
C GLN A 69 0.75 -17.38 -5.06
N SER A 70 1.58 -18.05 -5.86
CA SER A 70 2.69 -18.84 -5.31
C SER A 70 3.57 -17.98 -4.39
N PRO A 71 3.95 -18.46 -3.18
CA PRO A 71 4.84 -17.72 -2.28
C PRO A 71 6.14 -17.27 -2.94
N GLY A 72 6.67 -18.05 -3.89
CA GLY A 72 7.83 -17.67 -4.70
C GLY A 72 7.57 -16.46 -5.61
N SER A 73 6.37 -16.37 -6.21
CA SER A 73 5.95 -15.22 -7.02
C SER A 73 5.79 -13.96 -6.17
N ILE A 74 5.19 -14.07 -4.99
CA ILE A 74 5.05 -12.95 -4.02
C ILE A 74 6.44 -12.47 -3.58
N ALA A 75 7.29 -13.38 -3.12
CA ALA A 75 8.64 -13.05 -2.65
C ALA A 75 9.50 -12.44 -3.76
N THR A 76 9.34 -12.89 -5.00
CA THR A 76 10.06 -12.31 -6.15
C THR A 76 9.51 -10.93 -6.52
N ALA A 77 8.19 -10.75 -6.60
CA ALA A 77 7.59 -9.45 -6.87
C ALA A 77 7.96 -8.39 -5.81
N LEU A 78 7.99 -8.79 -4.54
CA LEU A 78 8.42 -7.93 -3.42
C LEU A 78 9.91 -7.56 -3.53
N LYS A 79 10.78 -8.54 -3.78
CA LYS A 79 12.22 -8.29 -4.03
C LYS A 79 12.44 -7.38 -5.23
N THR A 80 11.71 -7.58 -6.33
CA THR A 80 11.81 -6.73 -7.52
C THR A 80 11.34 -5.30 -7.22
N ALA A 81 10.29 -5.09 -6.41
CA ALA A 81 9.79 -3.75 -6.06
C ALA A 81 10.76 -2.92 -5.18
N PHE A 82 11.54 -3.58 -4.33
CA PHE A 82 12.66 -2.97 -3.59
C PHE A 82 13.97 -2.90 -4.39
N GLY A 83 14.04 -3.58 -5.55
CA GLY A 83 15.17 -3.49 -6.48
C GLY A 83 15.34 -2.09 -7.09
N ARG A 84 16.53 -1.87 -7.69
CA ARG A 84 16.92 -0.66 -8.41
C ARG A 84 17.18 -0.95 -9.89
N GLY A 85 17.47 0.10 -10.65
CA GLY A 85 17.66 0.04 -12.09
C GLY A 85 16.33 0.09 -12.84
N PRO A 86 16.38 0.09 -14.16
CA PRO A 86 14.59 0.07 -15.31
C PRO A 86 13.84 -1.22 -14.85
N LEU A 87 12.81 -1.64 -15.57
CA LEU A 87 12.30 -3.02 -15.53
C LEU A 87 11.66 -3.35 -16.87
N SER A 88 11.80 -4.58 -17.38
CA SER A 88 11.13 -4.91 -18.64
C SER A 88 9.62 -4.82 -18.46
N ASP A 89 8.95 -4.33 -19.51
CA ASP A 89 7.52 -4.03 -19.50
C ASP A 89 6.67 -5.30 -19.24
N GLN A 90 7.20 -6.47 -19.60
CA GLN A 90 6.62 -7.78 -19.33
C GLN A 90 6.82 -8.22 -17.87
N ASP A 91 8.03 -8.11 -17.32
CA ASP A 91 8.32 -8.48 -15.93
C ASP A 91 7.58 -7.56 -14.95
N ALA A 92 7.50 -6.27 -15.29
CA ALA A 92 6.73 -5.29 -14.54
C ALA A 92 5.25 -5.67 -14.49
N ARG A 93 4.62 -6.01 -15.62
CA ARG A 93 3.22 -6.47 -15.66
C ARG A 93 2.99 -7.69 -14.76
N VAL A 94 3.89 -8.67 -14.76
CA VAL A 94 3.79 -9.86 -13.90
C VAL A 94 3.87 -9.48 -12.41
N HIS A 95 4.88 -8.72 -12.00
CA HIS A 95 5.05 -8.35 -10.60
C HIS A 95 3.98 -7.37 -10.09
N ILE A 96 3.52 -6.43 -10.93
CA ILE A 96 2.37 -5.55 -10.65
C ILE A 96 1.11 -6.39 -10.46
N GLY A 97 0.88 -7.40 -11.29
CA GLY A 97 -0.25 -8.32 -11.15
C GLY A 97 -0.27 -9.02 -9.80
N VAL A 98 0.85 -9.67 -9.42
CA VAL A 98 0.98 -10.37 -8.13
C VAL A 98 0.73 -9.44 -6.94
N LEU A 99 1.38 -8.26 -6.90
CA LEU A 99 1.16 -7.31 -5.80
C LEU A 99 -0.25 -6.71 -5.80
N SER A 100 -0.87 -6.53 -6.98
CA SER A 100 -2.27 -6.08 -7.06
C SER A 100 -3.23 -7.14 -6.51
N SER A 101 -2.98 -8.44 -6.75
CA SER A 101 -3.73 -9.52 -6.08
C SER A 101 -3.57 -9.47 -4.57
N VAL A 102 -2.34 -9.34 -4.05
CA VAL A 102 -2.08 -9.22 -2.60
C VAL A 102 -2.84 -8.02 -1.99
N ARG A 103 -2.85 -6.86 -2.66
CA ARG A 103 -3.59 -5.66 -2.23
C ARG A 103 -5.11 -5.90 -2.17
N VAL A 104 -5.69 -6.54 -3.19
CA VAL A 104 -7.12 -6.88 -3.22
C VAL A 104 -7.47 -7.90 -2.13
N ILE A 105 -6.63 -8.92 -1.92
CA ILE A 105 -6.80 -9.93 -0.88
C ILE A 105 -6.71 -9.32 0.52
N ALA A 106 -5.78 -8.38 0.75
CA ALA A 106 -5.69 -7.64 2.01
C ALA A 106 -6.98 -6.86 2.30
N SER A 107 -7.46 -6.08 1.33
CA SER A 107 -8.73 -5.35 1.44
C SER A 107 -9.92 -6.29 1.72
N ALA A 108 -10.02 -7.39 0.97
CA ALA A 108 -11.06 -8.40 1.17
C ALA A 108 -11.03 -9.04 2.58
N SER A 109 -9.83 -9.28 3.15
CA SER A 109 -9.70 -9.81 4.52
C SER A 109 -10.23 -8.82 5.58
N GLY A 110 -10.06 -7.51 5.35
CA GLY A 110 -10.64 -6.47 6.21
C GLY A 110 -12.17 -6.43 6.17
N ILE A 111 -12.75 -6.58 4.98
CA ILE A 111 -14.21 -6.67 4.77
C ILE A 111 -14.78 -7.92 5.44
N LEU A 112 -14.15 -9.09 5.26
CA LEU A 112 -14.54 -10.33 5.93
C LEU A 112 -14.49 -10.20 7.46
N GLY A 113 -13.40 -9.62 7.99
CA GLY A 113 -13.29 -9.33 9.43
C GLY A 113 -14.35 -8.35 9.93
N SER A 114 -14.73 -7.36 9.11
CA SER A 114 -15.74 -6.36 9.46
C SER A 114 -17.14 -7.01 9.58
N LEU A 115 -17.46 -7.91 8.65
CA LEU A 115 -18.67 -8.73 8.71
C LEU A 115 -18.69 -9.67 9.93
N ILE A 116 -17.55 -10.26 10.32
CA ILE A 116 -17.45 -11.09 11.53
C ILE A 116 -17.76 -10.24 12.79
N GLY A 117 -17.18 -9.04 12.90
CA GLY A 117 -17.46 -8.12 14.01
C GLY A 117 -18.94 -7.70 14.06
N LEU A 118 -19.53 -7.36 12.90
CA LEU A 118 -20.94 -6.99 12.80
C LEU A 118 -21.89 -8.15 13.17
N VAL A 119 -21.61 -9.38 12.70
CA VAL A 119 -22.38 -10.58 13.06
C VAL A 119 -22.27 -10.86 14.56
N SER A 120 -21.08 -10.71 15.15
CA SER A 120 -20.87 -10.86 16.60
C SER A 120 -21.68 -9.82 17.39
N MET A 121 -21.73 -8.57 16.92
CA MET A 121 -22.48 -7.49 17.56
C MET A 121 -24.00 -7.75 17.52
N LEU A 122 -24.52 -8.22 16.37
CA LEU A 122 -25.93 -8.57 16.21
C LEU A 122 -26.31 -9.81 17.05
N ALA A 123 -25.41 -10.78 17.20
CA ALA A 123 -25.65 -12.01 17.96
C ALA A 123 -25.68 -11.82 19.49
N ASN A 124 -25.19 -10.68 20.01
CA ASN A 124 -25.11 -10.40 21.45
C ASN A 124 -25.78 -9.07 21.84
N MET A 125 -26.68 -8.54 21.02
CA MET A 125 -27.29 -7.21 21.18
C MET A 125 -28.01 -7.01 22.53
N ASP A 126 -28.46 -8.09 23.18
CA ASP A 126 -29.10 -8.06 24.51
C ASP A 126 -28.14 -7.75 25.67
N ASP A 127 -26.81 -7.86 25.49
CA ASP A 127 -25.81 -7.35 26.45
C ASP A 127 -25.03 -6.15 25.85
N PRO A 128 -25.34 -4.91 26.27
CA PRO A 128 -24.62 -3.71 25.85
C PRO A 128 -23.10 -3.74 26.10
N LYS A 129 -22.60 -4.57 27.03
CA LYS A 129 -21.15 -4.68 27.29
C LYS A 129 -20.41 -5.44 26.19
N SER A 130 -21.10 -6.35 25.49
CA SER A 130 -20.54 -7.14 24.39
C SER A 130 -20.35 -6.32 23.09
N ILE A 131 -21.16 -5.27 22.92
CA ILE A 131 -21.21 -4.43 21.71
C ILE A 131 -19.87 -3.75 21.45
N GLY A 132 -19.23 -3.21 22.50
CA GLY A 132 -17.94 -2.52 22.39
C GLY A 132 -16.83 -3.37 21.74
N PRO A 133 -16.50 -4.55 22.29
CA PRO A 133 -15.56 -5.49 21.68
C PRO A 133 -15.93 -5.91 20.25
N ALA A 134 -17.21 -6.20 19.98
CA ALA A 134 -17.64 -6.62 18.64
C ALA A 134 -17.50 -5.49 17.59
N MET A 135 -17.83 -4.26 17.98
CA MET A 135 -17.65 -3.05 17.16
C MET A 135 -16.16 -2.71 16.96
N ALA A 136 -15.33 -2.91 17.99
CA ALA A 136 -13.88 -2.74 17.87
C ALA A 136 -13.30 -3.69 16.81
N VAL A 137 -13.70 -4.97 16.81
CA VAL A 137 -13.34 -5.92 15.74
C VAL A 137 -13.82 -5.42 14.38
N ALA A 138 -15.09 -5.01 14.27
CA ALA A 138 -15.69 -4.59 13.01
C ALA A 138 -14.97 -3.40 12.33
N LEU A 139 -14.35 -2.51 13.13
CA LEU A 139 -13.63 -1.32 12.66
C LEU A 139 -12.13 -1.57 12.46
N LEU A 140 -11.48 -2.27 13.40
CA LEU A 140 -10.02 -2.46 13.37
C LEU A 140 -9.58 -3.38 12.21
N THR A 141 -10.41 -4.33 11.77
CA THR A 141 -10.09 -5.14 10.58
C THR A 141 -10.01 -4.29 9.31
N VAL A 142 -10.88 -3.27 9.17
CA VAL A 142 -10.84 -2.35 8.03
C VAL A 142 -9.58 -1.48 8.12
N PHE A 143 -9.26 -0.97 9.31
CA PHE A 143 -8.06 -0.17 9.57
C PHE A 143 -6.76 -0.91 9.21
N TYR A 144 -6.56 -2.13 9.72
CA TYR A 144 -5.37 -2.92 9.40
C TYR A 144 -5.30 -3.31 7.91
N ALA A 145 -6.45 -3.61 7.28
CA ALA A 145 -6.49 -3.97 5.86
C ALA A 145 -6.11 -2.79 4.96
N VAL A 146 -6.58 -1.57 5.27
CA VAL A 146 -6.18 -0.34 4.57
C VAL A 146 -4.68 -0.05 4.76
N ILE A 147 -4.13 -0.27 5.97
CA ILE A 147 -2.69 -0.15 6.20
C ILE A 147 -1.90 -1.09 5.28
N ILE A 148 -2.23 -2.38 5.22
CA ILE A 148 -1.51 -3.32 4.34
C ILE A 148 -1.71 -2.95 2.86
N ALA A 149 -2.96 -2.77 2.43
CA ALA A 149 -3.32 -2.55 1.03
C ALA A 149 -2.76 -1.24 0.46
N GLU A 150 -2.95 -0.13 1.17
CA GLU A 150 -2.70 1.23 0.67
C GLU A 150 -1.38 1.83 1.16
N LEU A 151 -0.97 1.56 2.41
CA LEU A 151 0.23 2.18 2.99
C LEU A 151 1.51 1.39 2.66
N PHE A 152 1.41 0.07 2.49
CA PHE A 152 2.53 -0.80 2.11
C PHE A 152 2.49 -1.24 0.63
N ILE A 153 1.43 -1.93 0.19
CA ILE A 153 1.43 -2.55 -1.15
C ILE A 153 1.19 -1.53 -2.28
N GLY A 154 0.37 -0.49 -2.06
CA GLY A 154 0.13 0.60 -3.01
C GLY A 154 1.41 1.27 -3.54
N PRO A 155 2.30 1.79 -2.67
CA PRO A 155 3.58 2.38 -3.07
C PRO A 155 4.50 1.43 -3.84
N LEU A 156 4.52 0.14 -3.48
CA LEU A 156 5.34 -0.87 -4.16
C LEU A 156 4.86 -1.12 -5.60
N ILE A 157 3.55 -1.14 -5.84
CA ILE A 157 2.96 -1.18 -7.19
C ILE A 157 3.34 0.09 -7.97
N GLY A 158 3.34 1.26 -7.32
CA GLY A 158 3.78 2.52 -7.92
C GLY A 158 5.24 2.49 -8.38
N ARG A 159 6.16 2.01 -7.53
CA ARG A 159 7.59 1.84 -7.86
C ARG A 159 7.80 0.94 -9.08
N LEU A 160 7.09 -0.20 -9.16
CA LEU A 160 7.18 -1.10 -10.32
C LEU A 160 6.69 -0.44 -11.61
N ARG A 161 5.60 0.33 -11.57
CA ARG A 161 5.07 1.07 -12.75
C ARG A 161 6.06 2.10 -13.27
N ASN A 162 6.62 2.92 -12.38
CA ASN A 162 7.57 3.97 -12.74
C ASN A 162 8.84 3.41 -13.39
N ARG A 163 9.28 2.22 -12.96
CA ARG A 163 10.45 1.52 -13.52
C ARG A 163 10.17 0.82 -14.84
N ALA A 164 8.93 0.40 -15.11
CA ALA A 164 8.50 -0.07 -16.43
C ALA A 164 8.56 1.05 -17.47
N THR A 165 7.98 2.21 -17.16
CA THR A 165 8.01 3.39 -18.05
C THR A 165 9.40 3.95 -18.28
N ALA A 166 10.37 3.69 -17.38
CA ALA A 166 11.77 4.04 -17.59
C ALA A 166 12.49 3.13 -18.60
N ALA A 167 11.88 2.01 -19.02
CA ALA A 167 12.44 1.05 -19.97
C ALA A 167 11.86 1.17 -21.39
N VAL A 168 10.77 1.92 -21.57
CA VAL A 168 9.99 1.94 -22.82
C VAL A 168 9.68 3.38 -23.26
N ASP A 169 10.14 3.68 -24.47
CA ASP A 169 9.75 4.77 -25.36
C ASP A 169 10.18 6.22 -25.01
N PRO A 170 11.10 6.85 -25.79
CA PRO A 170 11.38 8.28 -25.68
C PRO A 170 10.26 9.20 -26.23
N ALA A 171 9.28 8.68 -26.98
CA ALA A 171 8.15 9.46 -27.49
C ALA A 171 7.01 9.65 -26.47
N ASN A 172 6.92 8.80 -25.44
CA ASN A 172 6.04 8.97 -24.30
C ASN A 172 6.87 9.21 -23.02
N PRO A 173 7.36 10.45 -22.79
CA PRO A 173 8.27 10.73 -21.68
C PRO A 173 7.64 10.36 -20.34
N PRO A 174 8.44 9.91 -19.35
CA PRO A 174 7.94 9.37 -18.09
C PRO A 174 6.98 10.36 -17.43
N ILE A 175 5.82 9.87 -16.97
CA ILE A 175 4.81 10.69 -16.31
C ILE A 175 5.47 11.37 -15.12
N LYS A 176 5.79 12.65 -15.28
CA LYS A 176 6.30 13.49 -14.21
C LYS A 176 5.19 13.57 -13.17
N VAL A 177 5.38 12.90 -12.05
CA VAL A 177 4.60 13.13 -10.83
C VAL A 177 4.82 14.58 -10.43
N THR A 178 3.92 15.45 -10.90
CA THR A 178 4.05 16.90 -10.77
C THR A 178 3.98 17.30 -9.30
N PRO A 179 4.60 18.43 -8.91
CA PRO A 179 4.54 18.93 -7.53
C PRO A 179 3.13 19.40 -7.08
N VAL A 180 2.07 19.02 -7.79
CA VAL A 180 0.67 19.19 -7.37
C VAL A 180 0.41 18.48 -6.03
N THR A 181 1.00 17.29 -5.81
CA THR A 181 0.96 16.61 -4.50
C THR A 181 1.73 17.38 -3.42
N LEU A 182 2.84 18.05 -3.79
CA LEU A 182 3.69 18.82 -2.88
C LEU A 182 2.98 20.07 -2.33
N VAL A 183 1.99 20.62 -3.06
CA VAL A 183 1.19 21.79 -2.64
C VAL A 183 -0.12 21.38 -1.97
N ALA A 184 -0.76 20.29 -2.40
CA ALA A 184 -2.01 19.81 -1.79
C ALA A 184 -1.82 19.36 -0.32
N ILE A 185 -0.69 18.71 0.00
CA ILE A 185 -0.41 18.18 1.34
C ILE A 185 -0.29 19.27 2.42
N PRO A 186 0.52 20.34 2.28
CA PRO A 186 0.57 21.39 3.29
C PRO A 186 -0.77 22.12 3.45
N ILE A 187 -1.54 22.32 2.36
CA ILE A 187 -2.89 22.91 2.46
C ILE A 187 -3.83 22.01 3.27
N ALA A 188 -3.82 20.69 3.02
CA ALA A 188 -4.64 19.74 3.77
C ALA A 188 -4.22 19.62 5.24
N LEU A 189 -2.91 19.62 5.54
CA LEU A 189 -2.39 19.57 6.91
C LEU A 189 -2.67 20.87 7.68
N ILE A 190 -2.55 22.04 7.04
CA ILE A 190 -2.91 23.33 7.62
C ILE A 190 -4.42 23.39 7.89
N ALA A 191 -5.26 22.94 6.94
CA ALA A 191 -6.70 22.86 7.15
C ALA A 191 -7.07 21.92 8.31
N PHE A 192 -6.43 20.75 8.40
CA PHE A 192 -6.61 19.79 9.49
C PHE A 192 -6.20 20.37 10.85
N PHE A 193 -5.05 21.04 10.95
CA PHE A 193 -4.62 21.71 12.18
C PHE A 193 -5.50 22.90 12.57
N ILE A 194 -5.95 23.71 11.61
CA ILE A 194 -6.91 24.80 11.88
C ILE A 194 -8.22 24.23 12.43
N MET A 195 -8.73 23.16 11.84
CA MET A 195 -9.95 22.50 12.30
C MET A 195 -9.77 21.89 13.71
N LEU A 196 -8.63 21.24 13.98
CA LEU A 196 -8.27 20.75 15.33
C LEU A 196 -8.11 21.87 16.37
N SER A 197 -7.66 23.07 15.97
CA SER A 197 -7.57 24.24 16.86
C SER A 197 -8.92 24.96 17.08
N SER A 198 -10.01 24.44 16.50
CA SER A 198 -11.36 25.01 16.59
C SER A 198 -12.32 24.18 17.47
N PHE A 199 -11.79 23.20 18.21
CA PHE A 199 -12.49 22.31 19.16
C PHE A 199 -11.76 22.26 20.50
#